data_AF-A0A535LR30-F1
#
_entry.id   AF-A0A535LR30-F1
#
_cell.length_a   1.000
_cell.length_b   1.000
_cell.length_c   1.000
_cell.angle_alpha   90.00
_cell.angle_beta   90.00
_cell.angle_gamma   90.00
#
_symmetry.space_group_name_H-M   'P 1'
#
loop_
_entity.id
_entity.type
_entity.pdbx_description
1 polymer ?
#
loop_
_entity_poly.entity_id
_entity_poly.type
_entity_poly.pdbx_seq_one_letter_code
_entity_poly.pdbx_strand_id
1 'polypeptide(L)'
;MNDTEIRERLREAVGEAPYPHDLPIRVQAELRAPRPRPTHPRAIGLIAALLAIAVVAALFGPRLLTQRTVVPQPRPAASPVTQTSAVPAEDLVAAHLTAVAKLVQPLHLQAQSGSQRIDLIAAYADAARTVLFFHMTPDTGLPIASIDDAYGFLNASSSGSRGVPGDYVSVLDAGPRPGIDGIAHLKVSIMGVQPMGPGASIQGHWTFSPDVHVQGSQPIGSYPLHFALGSWKVTLEVVELTPSVVHVQALIDGATVGDVEQQFMTLLDPSGHEVGQIAGGASVTVPKSQLNSTTYKSTRVNDQWERPAAAGTYHLRVEGNNASHVVSLDIPAPADSLGKGTSGGLQPTDFRAAPESLTLQGALATTITTGRPSMCGAGSGPDGIMLFAFATYFEANGNWYWLLLSTDPSVQTYKGPGTYTIPAYLYTVGPLGPDQPLYKGTAQLTVGRAQFPDFDGSVQATLNGLEIVGAQSQVTVSGDWTCHFTPNLGPA
;
A
#
# COMPACT_ATOMS: atom_id res chain seq x y z
N MET A 1 -6.62 58.33 -9.62
CA MET A 1 -6.59 57.56 -8.35
C MET A 1 -5.27 56.83 -8.32
N ASN A 2 -4.39 57.16 -7.37
CA ASN A 2 -3.00 56.68 -7.35
C ASN A 2 -2.92 55.32 -6.61
N ASP A 3 -2.00 54.46 -7.04
CA ASP A 3 -1.88 53.06 -6.60
C ASP A 3 -1.64 52.89 -5.09
N THR A 4 -1.06 53.92 -4.45
CA THR A 4 -0.87 54.03 -3.00
C THR A 4 -2.18 54.22 -2.23
N GLU A 5 -3.14 54.97 -2.79
CA GLU A 5 -4.42 55.26 -2.15
C GLU A 5 -5.35 54.05 -2.16
N ILE A 6 -5.23 53.20 -3.19
CA ILE A 6 -5.96 51.92 -3.29
C ILE A 6 -5.43 50.92 -2.26
N ARG A 7 -4.11 50.86 -2.07
CA ARG A 7 -3.48 49.97 -1.08
C ARG A 7 -3.76 50.37 0.36
N GLU A 8 -3.82 51.66 0.67
CA GLU A 8 -4.19 52.09 2.03
C GLU A 8 -5.64 51.74 2.38
N ARG A 9 -6.58 51.96 1.46
CA ARG A 9 -7.98 51.58 1.67
C ARG A 9 -8.19 50.07 1.78
N LEU A 10 -7.40 49.27 1.06
CA LEU A 10 -7.40 47.81 1.20
C LEU A 10 -6.81 47.34 2.54
N ARG A 11 -5.81 48.05 3.07
CA ARG A 11 -5.16 47.71 4.34
C ARG A 11 -6.01 48.11 5.55
N GLU A 12 -6.78 49.19 5.44
CA GLU A 12 -7.76 49.62 6.45
C GLU A 12 -9.01 48.71 6.50
N ALA A 13 -9.40 48.11 5.36
CA ALA A 13 -10.50 47.15 5.29
C ALA A 13 -10.18 45.75 5.87
N VAL A 14 -8.89 45.40 6.00
CA VAL A 14 -8.42 44.09 6.48
C VAL A 14 -8.00 44.11 7.96
N GLY A 15 -7.98 45.28 8.60
CA GLY A 15 -7.76 45.38 10.05
C GLY A 15 -6.35 44.99 10.52
N GLU A 16 -5.33 45.19 9.70
CA GLU A 16 -3.94 44.94 10.11
C GLU A 16 -3.41 46.10 10.97
N ALA A 17 -3.12 45.82 12.24
CA ALA A 17 -2.48 46.77 13.13
C ALA A 17 -1.03 47.07 12.69
N PRO A 18 -0.59 48.36 12.68
CA PRO A 18 0.74 48.73 12.23
C PRO A 18 1.83 48.23 13.20
N TYR A 19 2.84 47.56 12.64
CA TYR A 19 4.01 47.09 13.38
C TYR A 19 4.94 48.26 13.78
N PRO A 20 5.49 48.28 15.01
CA PRO A 20 6.42 49.32 15.46
C PRO A 20 7.70 49.40 14.60
N HIS A 21 8.10 50.61 14.23
CA HIS A 21 9.24 50.86 13.34
C HIS A 21 10.63 50.52 13.95
N ASP A 22 10.71 50.18 15.24
CA ASP A 22 11.96 49.91 15.96
C ASP A 22 12.27 48.41 16.12
N LEU A 23 11.38 47.52 15.67
CA LEU A 23 11.52 46.07 15.80
C LEU A 23 12.76 45.47 15.12
N PRO A 24 13.14 45.88 13.89
CA PRO A 24 14.33 45.33 13.22
C PRO A 24 15.62 45.63 13.98
N ILE A 25 15.69 46.82 14.60
CA ILE A 25 16.88 47.28 15.34
C ILE A 25 17.03 46.51 16.65
N ARG A 26 15.93 46.21 17.34
CA ARG A 26 15.95 45.41 18.59
C ARG A 26 16.38 43.97 18.34
N VAL A 27 15.84 43.33 17.30
CA VAL A 27 16.17 41.94 16.95
C VAL A 27 17.65 41.80 16.56
N GLN A 28 18.20 42.80 15.87
CA GLN A 28 19.61 42.79 15.47
C GLN A 28 20.57 43.05 16.65
N ALA A 29 20.13 43.81 17.66
CA ALA A 29 20.88 43.99 18.91
C ALA A 29 20.87 42.71 19.76
N GLU A 30 19.75 41.98 19.78
CA GLU A 30 19.57 40.77 20.59
C GLU A 30 20.33 39.56 20.01
N LEU A 31 20.45 39.46 18.69
CA LEU A 31 21.25 38.43 18.01
C LEU A 31 22.76 38.63 18.18
N ARG A 32 23.23 39.84 18.51
CA ARG A 32 24.66 40.16 18.71
C ARG A 32 25.12 40.06 20.16
N ALA A 33 24.22 39.86 21.12
CA ALA A 33 24.59 39.71 22.51
C ALA A 33 25.18 38.31 22.79
N PRO A 34 26.35 38.18 23.46
CA PRO A 34 26.86 36.88 23.88
C PRO A 34 25.91 36.23 24.89
N ARG A 35 25.45 35.00 24.60
CA ARG A 35 24.57 34.26 25.52
C ARG A 35 25.29 33.98 26.85
N PRO A 36 24.67 34.27 28.02
CA PRO A 36 25.23 33.88 29.30
C PRO A 36 25.22 32.36 29.43
N ARG A 37 26.37 31.76 29.79
CA ARG A 37 26.46 30.33 30.10
C ARG A 37 25.71 30.05 31.41
N PRO A 38 24.80 29.05 31.45
CA PRO A 38 24.12 28.69 32.69
C PRO A 38 25.08 28.01 33.65
N THR A 39 25.13 28.51 34.88
CA THR A 39 26.17 28.21 35.86
C THR A 39 26.07 26.79 36.45
N HIS A 40 24.93 26.07 36.36
CA HIS A 40 24.78 24.71 36.90
C HIS A 40 23.84 23.80 36.06
N PRO A 41 24.35 23.06 35.05
CA PRO A 41 23.52 22.24 34.14
C PRO A 41 22.93 20.97 34.78
N ARG A 42 23.56 20.45 35.85
CA ARG A 42 23.14 19.20 36.50
C ARG A 42 21.91 19.36 37.40
N ALA A 43 21.68 20.55 37.96
CA ALA A 43 20.51 20.83 38.79
C ALA A 43 19.22 20.96 37.95
N ILE A 44 19.32 21.50 36.74
CA ILE A 44 18.19 21.69 35.83
C ILE A 44 17.71 20.34 35.27
N GLY A 45 18.63 19.42 34.95
CA GLY A 45 18.29 18.07 34.50
C GLY A 45 17.54 17.25 35.57
N LEU A 46 17.90 17.42 36.84
CA LEU A 46 17.24 16.72 37.95
C LEU A 46 15.81 17.25 38.19
N ILE A 47 15.60 18.56 38.08
CA ILE A 47 14.28 19.19 38.22
C ILE A 47 13.37 18.77 37.06
N ALA A 48 13.89 18.72 35.83
CA ALA A 48 13.13 18.28 34.66
C ALA A 48 12.72 16.79 34.77
N ALA A 49 13.60 15.93 35.28
CA ALA A 49 13.30 14.52 35.51
C ALA A 49 12.24 14.32 36.60
N LEU A 50 12.31 15.08 37.69
CA LEU A 50 11.29 15.03 38.76
C LEU A 50 9.92 15.53 38.28
N LEU A 51 9.89 16.57 37.44
CA LEU A 51 8.65 17.05 36.83
C LEU A 51 8.06 16.03 35.84
N ALA A 52 8.89 15.36 35.03
CA ALA A 52 8.42 14.32 34.13
C ALA A 52 7.79 13.13 34.89
N ILE A 53 8.42 12.70 35.99
CA ILE A 53 7.88 11.64 36.86
C ILE A 53 6.56 12.06 37.52
N ALA A 54 6.47 13.31 37.99
CA ALA A 54 5.24 13.84 38.59
C ALA A 54 4.07 13.90 37.58
N VAL A 55 4.35 14.26 36.32
CA VAL A 55 3.36 14.29 35.24
C VAL A 55 2.88 12.89 34.88
N VAL A 56 3.79 11.90 34.80
CA VAL A 56 3.43 10.49 34.56
C VAL A 56 2.60 9.94 35.73
N ALA A 57 2.99 10.22 36.98
CA ALA A 57 2.24 9.78 38.16
C ALA A 57 0.83 10.42 38.23
N ALA A 58 0.69 11.68 37.83
CA ALA A 58 -0.61 12.37 37.78
C ALA A 58 -1.52 11.86 36.64
N LEU A 59 -0.96 11.49 35.49
CA LEU A 59 -1.70 10.98 34.33
C LEU A 59 -2.13 9.50 34.48
N PHE A 60 -1.33 8.68 35.15
CA PHE A 60 -1.60 7.24 35.31
C PHE A 60 -2.14 6.84 36.69
N GLY A 61 -1.98 7.68 37.72
CA GLY A 61 -2.50 7.44 39.08
C GLY A 61 -4.01 7.14 39.15
N PRO A 62 -4.89 7.87 38.42
CA PRO A 62 -6.33 7.61 38.45
C PRO A 62 -6.74 6.27 37.81
N ARG A 63 -5.91 5.69 36.93
CA ARG A 63 -6.20 4.41 36.25
C ARG A 63 -5.67 3.18 36.99
N LEU A 64 -4.77 3.35 37.96
CA LEU A 64 -4.24 2.25 38.78
C LEU A 64 -4.98 2.07 40.12
N LEU A 65 -5.73 3.08 40.59
CA LEU A 65 -6.50 3.02 41.84
C LEU A 65 -7.98 2.61 41.66
N THR A 66 -8.41 2.26 40.45
CA THR A 66 -9.78 1.81 40.15
C THR A 66 -9.90 0.32 39.79
N GLN A 67 -8.92 -0.51 40.16
CA GLN A 67 -9.15 -1.95 40.31
C GLN A 67 -9.86 -2.23 41.65
N ARG A 68 -11.16 -1.92 41.71
CA ARG A 68 -12.03 -2.53 42.72
C ARG A 68 -12.23 -3.98 42.33
N THR A 69 -11.83 -4.86 43.24
CA THR A 69 -12.10 -6.29 43.26
C THR A 69 -13.60 -6.52 43.07
N VAL A 70 -14.01 -6.96 41.89
CA VAL A 70 -15.39 -7.41 41.63
C VAL A 70 -15.41 -8.92 41.87
N VAL A 71 -16.12 -9.32 42.91
CA VAL A 71 -16.46 -10.71 43.23
C VAL A 71 -17.31 -11.28 42.07
N PRO A 72 -17.04 -12.49 41.54
CA PRO A 72 -17.82 -13.03 40.44
C PRO A 72 -19.20 -13.45 40.94
N GLN A 73 -20.25 -12.84 40.39
CA GLN A 73 -21.63 -13.31 40.54
C GLN A 73 -22.03 -14.02 39.23
N PRO A 74 -22.58 -15.25 39.27
CA PRO A 74 -22.86 -16.01 38.07
C PRO A 74 -24.04 -15.39 37.31
N ARG A 75 -23.77 -14.85 36.12
CA ARG A 75 -24.79 -14.43 35.16
C ARG A 75 -24.98 -15.57 34.13
N PRO A 76 -26.22 -15.90 33.73
CA PRO A 76 -26.49 -17.06 32.87
C PRO A 76 -25.70 -17.00 31.58
N ALA A 77 -25.19 -18.15 31.14
CA ALA A 77 -24.43 -18.33 29.91
C ALA A 77 -25.18 -17.68 28.73
N ALA A 78 -24.59 -16.63 28.17
CA ALA A 78 -24.95 -16.20 26.83
C ALA A 78 -24.63 -17.38 25.91
N SER A 79 -25.64 -17.83 25.15
CA SER A 79 -25.43 -18.81 24.09
C SER A 79 -24.34 -18.30 23.14
N PRO A 80 -23.48 -19.18 22.61
CA PRO A 80 -22.45 -18.76 21.68
C PRO A 80 -23.15 -18.10 20.48
N VAL A 81 -22.87 -16.81 20.26
CA VAL A 81 -23.21 -16.16 19.00
C VAL A 81 -22.31 -16.82 17.97
N THR A 82 -22.89 -17.70 17.16
CA THR A 82 -22.29 -18.16 15.91
C THR A 82 -22.04 -16.93 15.06
N GLN A 83 -20.79 -16.47 14.99
CA GLN A 83 -20.34 -15.49 14.00
C GLN A 83 -20.38 -16.15 12.62
N THR A 84 -21.50 -15.99 11.95
CA THR A 84 -21.62 -16.19 10.50
C THR A 84 -22.46 -15.03 9.97
N SER A 85 -21.88 -13.84 9.83
CA SER A 85 -22.38 -12.92 8.79
C SER A 85 -21.63 -13.26 7.53
N ALA A 86 -22.10 -14.30 6.83
CA ALA A 86 -21.70 -14.47 5.45
C ALA A 86 -22.20 -13.22 4.70
N VAL A 87 -21.30 -12.57 3.97
CA VAL A 87 -21.70 -11.53 3.01
C VAL A 87 -22.77 -12.12 2.09
N PRO A 88 -23.88 -11.42 1.82
CA PRO A 88 -24.94 -11.90 0.94
C PRO A 88 -24.40 -12.38 -0.41
N ALA A 89 -25.02 -13.42 -0.98
CA ALA A 89 -24.57 -13.99 -2.25
C ALA A 89 -24.66 -12.99 -3.39
N GLU A 90 -25.68 -12.14 -3.39
CA GLU A 90 -25.89 -11.07 -4.36
C GLU A 90 -24.76 -10.04 -4.31
N ASP A 91 -24.26 -9.70 -3.12
CA ASP A 91 -23.14 -8.79 -2.94
C ASP A 91 -21.85 -9.41 -3.50
N LEU A 92 -21.63 -10.71 -3.24
CA LEU A 92 -20.49 -11.45 -3.79
C LEU A 92 -20.54 -11.53 -5.31
N VAL A 93 -21.72 -11.69 -5.91
CA VAL A 93 -21.92 -11.64 -7.36
C VAL A 93 -21.63 -10.24 -7.89
N ALA A 94 -22.15 -9.19 -7.24
CA ALA A 94 -21.91 -7.79 -7.61
C ALA A 94 -20.42 -7.39 -7.53
N ALA A 95 -19.64 -8.11 -6.72
CA ALA A 95 -18.19 -7.93 -6.56
C ALA A 95 -17.34 -8.85 -7.47
N HIS A 96 -17.94 -9.80 -8.20
CA HIS A 96 -17.24 -10.91 -8.87
C HIS A 96 -16.32 -11.71 -7.92
N LEU A 97 -16.80 -12.00 -6.70
CA LEU A 97 -16.07 -12.72 -5.65
C LEU A 97 -16.72 -14.05 -5.23
N THR A 98 -17.76 -14.51 -5.91
CA THR A 98 -18.47 -15.76 -5.59
C THR A 98 -17.53 -16.97 -5.44
N ALA A 99 -16.54 -17.11 -6.33
CA ALA A 99 -15.57 -18.21 -6.28
C ALA A 99 -14.60 -18.13 -5.08
N VAL A 100 -14.41 -16.93 -4.52
CA VAL A 100 -13.47 -16.64 -3.42
C VAL A 100 -14.18 -16.15 -2.17
N ALA A 101 -15.47 -16.46 -2.01
CA ALA A 101 -16.29 -16.02 -0.88
C ALA A 101 -15.67 -16.30 0.51
N LYS A 102 -14.89 -17.38 0.62
CA LYS A 102 -14.19 -17.77 1.86
C LYS A 102 -13.02 -16.86 2.23
N LEU A 103 -12.49 -16.10 1.26
CA LEU A 103 -11.39 -15.15 1.45
C LEU A 103 -11.90 -13.73 1.76
N VAL A 104 -13.22 -13.51 1.66
CA VAL A 104 -13.83 -12.24 2.05
C VAL A 104 -13.81 -12.15 3.56
N GLN A 105 -13.12 -11.14 4.07
CA GLN A 105 -12.96 -10.87 5.49
C GLN A 105 -14.20 -10.11 6.00
N PRO A 106 -14.97 -10.67 6.94
CA PRO A 106 -16.05 -9.94 7.59
C PRO A 106 -15.48 -8.78 8.40
N LEU A 107 -16.09 -7.61 8.28
CA LEU A 107 -15.75 -6.41 9.02
C LEU A 107 -17.02 -5.87 9.70
N HIS A 108 -16.87 -5.15 10.79
CA HIS A 108 -18.00 -4.51 11.47
C HIS A 108 -17.60 -3.13 11.99
N LEU A 109 -17.19 -2.27 11.06
CA LEU A 109 -16.83 -0.89 11.39
C LEU A 109 -17.98 0.04 11.02
N GLN A 110 -18.27 1.01 11.86
CA GLN A 110 -19.39 1.93 11.66
C GLN A 110 -18.90 3.36 11.71
N ALA A 111 -19.44 4.19 10.82
CA ALA A 111 -19.25 5.63 10.84
C ALA A 111 -20.60 6.32 10.62
N GLN A 112 -20.78 7.48 11.23
CA GLN A 112 -22.00 8.27 11.09
C GLN A 112 -21.67 9.74 10.88
N SER A 113 -22.36 10.35 9.92
CA SER A 113 -22.29 11.78 9.65
C SER A 113 -23.71 12.27 9.40
N GLY A 114 -24.19 13.18 10.25
CA GLY A 114 -25.59 13.59 10.26
C GLY A 114 -26.55 12.40 10.43
N SER A 115 -27.55 12.31 9.56
CA SER A 115 -28.55 11.23 9.55
C SER A 115 -28.11 9.97 8.82
N GLN A 116 -26.94 9.98 8.19
CA GLN A 116 -26.46 8.87 7.39
C GLN A 116 -25.41 8.07 8.15
N ARG A 117 -25.72 6.80 8.40
CA ARG A 117 -24.79 5.78 8.88
C ARG A 117 -24.28 4.96 7.70
N ILE A 118 -22.99 4.66 7.71
CA ILE A 118 -22.34 3.73 6.79
C ILE A 118 -21.62 2.70 7.65
N ASP A 119 -21.90 1.43 7.40
CA ASP A 119 -21.25 0.30 8.04
C ASP A 119 -20.36 -0.38 7.01
N LEU A 120 -19.05 -0.50 7.26
CA LEU A 120 -18.16 -1.34 6.47
C LEU A 120 -18.29 -2.78 6.98
N ILE A 121 -18.95 -3.64 6.19
CA ILE A 121 -19.41 -4.98 6.60
C ILE A 121 -18.46 -6.11 6.16
N ALA A 122 -17.62 -5.86 5.15
CA ALA A 122 -16.59 -6.80 4.72
C ALA A 122 -15.56 -6.13 3.82
N ALA A 123 -14.43 -6.80 3.63
CA ALA A 123 -13.43 -6.44 2.64
C ALA A 123 -12.78 -7.69 2.02
N TYR A 124 -12.24 -7.51 0.82
CA TYR A 124 -11.35 -8.46 0.16
C TYR A 124 -10.23 -7.68 -0.52
N ALA A 125 -9.01 -8.20 -0.49
CA ALA A 125 -7.89 -7.59 -1.19
C ALA A 125 -6.97 -8.66 -1.78
N ASP A 126 -6.46 -8.40 -2.98
CA ASP A 126 -5.35 -9.12 -3.60
C ASP A 126 -4.45 -8.13 -4.35
N ALA A 127 -3.42 -8.60 -5.05
CA ALA A 127 -2.51 -7.78 -5.86
C ALA A 127 -3.20 -6.77 -6.81
N ALA A 128 -4.34 -7.16 -7.35
CA ALA A 128 -5.00 -6.49 -8.45
C ALA A 128 -6.22 -5.68 -8.00
N ARG A 129 -6.80 -6.00 -6.83
CA ARG A 129 -8.11 -5.47 -6.41
C ARG A 129 -8.18 -5.19 -4.92
N THR A 130 -8.84 -4.08 -4.59
CA THR A 130 -9.37 -3.80 -3.25
C THR A 130 -10.89 -3.72 -3.34
N VAL A 131 -11.61 -4.56 -2.60
CA VAL A 131 -13.07 -4.62 -2.61
C VAL A 131 -13.60 -4.36 -1.21
N LEU A 132 -14.48 -3.37 -1.06
CA LEU A 132 -15.11 -2.98 0.20
C LEU A 132 -16.63 -3.10 0.10
N PHE A 133 -17.25 -3.69 1.11
CA PHE A 133 -18.70 -3.86 1.20
C PHE A 133 -19.26 -2.92 2.26
N PHE A 134 -20.21 -2.07 1.87
CA PHE A 134 -20.83 -1.10 2.74
C PHE A 134 -22.33 -1.33 2.88
N HIS A 135 -22.85 -1.28 4.10
CA HIS A 135 -24.27 -1.18 4.38
C HIS A 135 -24.64 0.26 4.73
N MET A 136 -25.69 0.79 4.11
CA MET A 136 -26.14 2.16 4.27
C MET A 136 -27.47 2.26 5.00
N THR A 137 -27.51 3.10 6.04
CA THR A 137 -28.74 3.41 6.76
C THR A 137 -28.92 4.93 6.90
N PRO A 138 -29.93 5.56 6.25
CA PRO A 138 -30.84 4.98 5.25
C PRO A 138 -30.12 4.55 3.95
N ASP A 139 -30.79 3.76 3.11
CA ASP A 139 -30.30 3.37 1.78
C ASP A 139 -30.33 4.59 0.84
N THR A 140 -29.16 5.19 0.59
CA THR A 140 -29.06 6.49 -0.09
C THR A 140 -28.17 6.52 -1.33
N GLY A 141 -27.34 5.52 -1.58
CA GLY A 141 -26.59 5.41 -2.84
C GLY A 141 -25.18 4.83 -2.72
N LEU A 142 -24.34 5.01 -3.73
CA LEU A 142 -22.97 4.52 -3.75
C LEU A 142 -22.03 5.44 -2.93
N PRO A 143 -21.28 4.92 -1.94
CA PRO A 143 -20.26 5.71 -1.27
C PRO A 143 -19.09 6.01 -2.22
N ILE A 144 -18.65 7.27 -2.26
CA ILE A 144 -17.45 7.68 -3.00
C ILE A 144 -16.25 7.53 -2.06
N ALA A 145 -15.60 6.37 -2.09
CA ALA A 145 -14.48 6.04 -1.22
C ALA A 145 -13.13 6.47 -1.83
N SER A 146 -12.31 7.12 -1.01
CA SER A 146 -10.87 7.29 -1.20
C SER A 146 -10.15 6.33 -0.26
N ILE A 147 -9.15 5.62 -0.77
CA ILE A 147 -8.43 4.59 -0.01
C ILE A 147 -6.94 4.93 0.00
N ASP A 148 -6.38 5.04 1.20
CA ASP A 148 -4.94 5.09 1.44
C ASP A 148 -4.50 3.80 2.14
N ASP A 149 -3.28 3.35 1.88
CA ASP A 149 -2.59 2.36 2.71
C ASP A 149 -1.45 3.03 3.52
N ALA A 150 -0.61 2.23 4.18
CA ALA A 150 0.53 2.73 4.95
C ALA A 150 1.55 3.54 4.11
N TYR A 151 1.49 3.43 2.79
CA TYR A 151 2.39 4.06 1.83
C TYR A 151 1.69 5.16 1.01
N GLY A 152 0.46 5.54 1.37
CA GLY A 152 -0.28 6.64 0.78
C GLY A 152 -1.45 6.21 -0.12
N PHE A 153 -1.93 7.15 -0.91
CA PHE A 153 -3.14 6.99 -1.71
C PHE A 153 -3.01 5.89 -2.78
N LEU A 154 -4.01 5.03 -2.86
CA LEU A 154 -4.14 4.03 -3.92
C LEU A 154 -4.77 4.66 -5.16
N ASN A 155 -3.93 5.13 -6.08
CA ASN A 155 -4.36 5.79 -7.30
C ASN A 155 -4.71 4.79 -8.40
N ALA A 156 -5.97 4.38 -8.45
CA ALA A 156 -6.48 3.48 -9.49
C ALA A 156 -7.92 3.83 -9.88
N SER A 157 -8.34 3.25 -11.00
CA SER A 157 -9.74 3.24 -11.40
C SER A 157 -10.59 2.58 -10.33
N SER A 158 -11.80 3.10 -10.13
CA SER A 158 -12.75 2.52 -9.20
C SER A 158 -14.11 2.37 -9.86
N SER A 159 -14.83 1.37 -9.39
CA SER A 159 -16.21 1.10 -9.77
C SER A 159 -17.05 0.85 -8.53
N GLY A 160 -18.37 0.96 -8.69
CA GLY A 160 -19.32 0.71 -7.63
C GLY A 160 -20.52 -0.04 -8.18
N SER A 161 -21.01 -1.00 -7.41
CA SER A 161 -22.20 -1.79 -7.75
C SER A 161 -23.12 -1.91 -6.54
N ARG A 162 -24.39 -2.19 -6.81
CA ARG A 162 -25.39 -2.42 -5.75
C ARG A 162 -25.49 -3.91 -5.47
N GLY A 163 -25.51 -4.25 -4.20
CA GLY A 163 -25.82 -5.58 -3.72
C GLY A 163 -27.30 -5.74 -3.37
N VAL A 164 -27.58 -6.41 -2.26
CA VAL A 164 -28.91 -6.41 -1.64
C VAL A 164 -29.33 -4.98 -1.22
N PRO A 165 -30.62 -4.70 -0.99
CA PRO A 165 -31.07 -3.35 -0.61
C PRO A 165 -30.32 -2.80 0.61
N GLY A 166 -29.74 -1.60 0.47
CA GLY A 166 -28.87 -0.97 1.47
C GLY A 166 -27.38 -1.32 1.33
N ASP A 167 -27.02 -2.39 0.61
CA ASP A 167 -25.63 -2.83 0.46
C ASP A 167 -25.03 -2.38 -0.86
N TYR A 168 -23.77 -1.96 -0.79
CA TYR A 168 -23.01 -1.38 -1.89
C TYR A 168 -21.59 -1.91 -1.88
N VAL A 169 -21.11 -2.27 -3.06
CA VAL A 169 -19.74 -2.72 -3.27
C VAL A 169 -18.96 -1.59 -3.91
N SER A 170 -17.78 -1.29 -3.35
CA SER A 170 -16.79 -0.42 -3.97
C SER A 170 -15.58 -1.26 -4.34
N VAL A 171 -15.18 -1.19 -5.61
CA VAL A 171 -14.02 -1.90 -6.15
C VAL A 171 -13.01 -0.87 -6.61
N LEU A 172 -11.77 -1.05 -6.19
CA LEU A 172 -10.60 -0.35 -6.71
C LEU A 172 -9.77 -1.34 -7.51
N ASP A 173 -9.43 -0.99 -8.75
CA ASP A 173 -8.67 -1.84 -9.69
C ASP A 173 -7.15 -1.79 -9.41
N ALA A 174 -6.82 -1.75 -8.11
CA ALA A 174 -5.48 -1.94 -7.58
C ALA A 174 -5.58 -2.60 -6.19
N GLY A 175 -4.63 -3.50 -5.94
CA GLY A 175 -4.39 -4.06 -4.62
C GLY A 175 -3.78 -3.03 -3.67
N PRO A 176 -4.07 -3.12 -2.36
CA PRO A 176 -3.35 -2.34 -1.38
C PRO A 176 -1.97 -2.97 -1.13
N ARG A 177 -0.97 -2.14 -0.81
CA ARG A 177 0.37 -2.66 -0.53
C ARG A 177 0.38 -3.26 0.88
N PRO A 178 0.64 -4.56 1.03
CA PRO A 178 0.63 -5.20 2.34
C PRO A 178 1.83 -4.73 3.16
N GLY A 179 1.61 -4.66 4.47
CA GLY A 179 2.68 -4.61 5.45
C GLY A 179 3.46 -5.91 5.49
N ILE A 180 4.44 -5.96 6.40
CA ILE A 180 5.31 -7.12 6.58
C ILE A 180 4.51 -8.39 6.92
N ASP A 181 3.43 -8.25 7.69
CA ASP A 181 2.52 -9.29 8.14
C ASP A 181 1.50 -9.75 7.08
N GLY A 182 1.63 -9.28 5.83
CA GLY A 182 0.67 -9.55 4.77
C GLY A 182 -0.69 -8.85 4.97
N ILE A 183 -0.77 -7.91 5.91
CA ILE A 183 -1.96 -7.12 6.21
C ILE A 183 -1.76 -5.71 5.66
N ALA A 184 -2.73 -5.22 4.90
CA ALA A 184 -2.80 -3.82 4.54
C ALA A 184 -3.59 -3.05 5.60
N HIS A 185 -2.93 -2.08 6.22
CA HIS A 185 -3.57 -1.10 7.11
C HIS A 185 -4.17 0.02 6.27
N LEU A 186 -5.47 -0.05 6.00
CA LEU A 186 -6.14 0.91 5.13
C LEU A 186 -6.66 2.10 5.93
N LYS A 187 -6.77 3.23 5.25
CA LYS A 187 -7.58 4.38 5.67
C LYS A 187 -8.57 4.67 4.56
N VAL A 188 -9.84 4.41 4.83
CA VAL A 188 -10.94 4.63 3.90
C VAL A 188 -11.65 5.91 4.29
N SER A 189 -11.75 6.86 3.37
CA SER A 189 -12.43 8.14 3.58
C SER A 189 -13.55 8.31 2.56
N ILE A 190 -14.77 8.56 3.03
CA ILE A 190 -15.93 8.85 2.18
C ILE A 190 -16.32 10.30 2.44
N MET A 191 -16.33 11.11 1.37
CA MET A 191 -16.73 12.53 1.43
C MET A 191 -18.15 12.77 0.92
N GLY A 192 -18.73 11.78 0.24
CA GLY A 192 -20.09 11.86 -0.22
C GLY A 192 -20.65 10.54 -0.71
N VAL A 193 -21.96 10.51 -0.85
CA VAL A 193 -22.72 9.37 -1.34
C VAL A 193 -23.45 9.81 -2.60
N GLN A 194 -23.25 9.07 -3.68
CA GLN A 194 -23.87 9.30 -4.97
C GLN A 194 -25.17 8.50 -5.08
N PRO A 195 -26.35 9.14 -5.21
CA PRO A 195 -27.59 8.39 -5.39
C PRO A 195 -27.56 7.57 -6.68
N MET A 196 -28.13 6.37 -6.64
CA MET A 196 -28.29 5.47 -7.81
C MET A 196 -29.38 5.95 -8.80
N GLY A 197 -30.02 7.08 -8.52
CA GLY A 197 -31.07 7.68 -9.32
C GLY A 197 -30.95 9.21 -9.36
N PRO A 198 -31.95 9.91 -9.92
CA PRO A 198 -31.93 11.37 -9.95
C PRO A 198 -31.94 11.91 -8.52
N GLY A 199 -30.93 12.72 -8.18
CA GLY A 199 -30.79 13.28 -6.86
C GLY A 199 -29.45 13.99 -6.69
N ALA A 200 -29.36 14.83 -5.65
CA ALA A 200 -28.11 15.44 -5.26
C ALA A 200 -27.30 14.47 -4.40
N SER A 201 -25.97 14.46 -4.58
CA SER A 201 -25.07 13.69 -3.73
C SER A 201 -25.14 14.19 -2.28
N ILE A 202 -25.19 13.25 -1.34
CA ILE A 202 -25.16 13.56 0.08
C ILE A 202 -23.71 13.86 0.46
N GLN A 203 -23.47 15.00 1.10
CA GLN A 203 -22.15 15.37 1.61
C GLN A 203 -22.01 14.96 3.07
N GLY A 204 -20.82 14.52 3.45
CA GLY A 204 -20.49 14.18 4.83
C GLY A 204 -19.06 13.68 4.94
N HIS A 205 -18.66 13.23 6.12
CA HIS A 205 -17.36 12.62 6.31
C HIS A 205 -17.48 11.34 7.13
N TRP A 206 -17.09 10.22 6.52
CA TRP A 206 -17.01 8.92 7.15
C TRP A 206 -15.60 8.38 6.95
N THR A 207 -14.99 7.90 8.03
CA THR A 207 -13.63 7.36 7.99
C THR A 207 -13.60 5.99 8.63
N PHE A 208 -12.90 5.06 8.00
CA PHE A 208 -12.64 3.72 8.52
C PHE A 208 -11.14 3.44 8.46
N SER A 209 -10.66 2.59 9.37
CA SER A 209 -9.28 2.11 9.36
C SER A 209 -9.23 0.58 9.49
N PRO A 210 -9.67 -0.16 8.46
CA PRO A 210 -9.67 -1.62 8.51
C PRO A 210 -8.27 -2.19 8.25
N ASP A 211 -7.98 -3.28 8.95
CA ASP A 211 -6.86 -4.18 8.65
C ASP A 211 -7.37 -5.27 7.70
N VAL A 212 -6.80 -5.35 6.50
CA VAL A 212 -7.26 -6.25 5.44
C VAL A 212 -6.15 -7.20 5.03
N HIS A 213 -6.43 -8.51 5.08
CA HIS A 213 -5.50 -9.51 4.57
C HIS A 213 -5.39 -9.44 3.04
N VAL A 214 -4.17 -9.26 2.53
CA VAL A 214 -3.90 -9.23 1.09
C VAL A 214 -3.57 -10.64 0.60
N GLN A 215 -4.37 -11.14 -0.32
CA GLN A 215 -4.14 -12.44 -0.93
C GLN A 215 -2.99 -12.39 -1.93
N GLY A 216 -2.22 -13.48 -2.01
CA GLY A 216 -1.09 -13.58 -2.93
C GLY A 216 -1.50 -13.68 -4.38
N SER A 217 -0.60 -13.27 -5.27
CA SER A 217 -0.68 -13.58 -6.69
C SER A 217 0.42 -14.56 -7.09
N GLN A 218 0.21 -15.18 -8.24
CA GLN A 218 1.20 -16.00 -8.90
C GLN A 218 1.51 -15.38 -10.26
N PRO A 219 2.76 -14.96 -10.53
CA PRO A 219 3.14 -14.56 -11.88
C PRO A 219 3.05 -15.77 -12.82
N ILE A 220 2.48 -15.58 -14.00
CA ILE A 220 2.53 -16.58 -15.08
C ILE A 220 3.70 -16.21 -15.97
N GLY A 221 4.44 -17.17 -16.52
CA GLY A 221 5.45 -16.93 -17.55
C GLY A 221 6.64 -16.06 -17.12
N SER A 222 7.41 -15.61 -18.12
CA SER A 222 8.60 -14.78 -17.95
C SER A 222 8.34 -13.38 -18.51
N TYR A 223 8.18 -12.41 -17.61
CA TYR A 223 7.86 -11.00 -17.93
C TYR A 223 8.97 -10.05 -17.41
N PRO A 224 9.17 -8.83 -17.94
CA PRO A 224 8.39 -8.21 -18.99
C PRO A 224 8.55 -8.91 -20.34
N LEU A 225 7.47 -8.97 -21.11
CA LEU A 225 7.47 -9.50 -22.47
C LEU A 225 7.33 -8.35 -23.46
N HIS A 226 8.24 -8.27 -24.42
CA HIS A 226 8.25 -7.21 -25.43
C HIS A 226 7.90 -7.75 -26.81
N PHE A 227 7.02 -7.05 -27.52
CA PHE A 227 6.71 -7.33 -28.91
C PHE A 227 6.27 -6.06 -29.65
N ALA A 228 6.33 -6.11 -30.98
CA ALA A 228 5.81 -5.08 -31.85
C ALA A 228 4.34 -5.36 -32.18
N LEU A 229 3.51 -4.31 -32.19
CA LEU A 229 2.12 -4.36 -32.64
C LEU A 229 1.91 -3.25 -33.67
N GLY A 230 2.13 -3.60 -34.95
CA GLY A 230 2.22 -2.61 -36.02
C GLY A 230 3.42 -1.70 -35.80
N SER A 231 3.17 -0.39 -35.70
CA SER A 231 4.17 0.63 -35.33
C SER A 231 4.30 0.89 -33.83
N TRP A 232 3.48 0.25 -32.99
CA TRP A 232 3.57 0.37 -31.54
C TRP A 232 4.54 -0.66 -30.96
N LYS A 233 5.16 -0.30 -29.84
CA LYS A 233 5.96 -1.23 -29.03
C LYS A 233 5.19 -1.52 -27.75
N VAL A 234 4.85 -2.78 -27.55
CA VAL A 234 4.13 -3.26 -26.37
C VAL A 234 5.11 -3.93 -25.42
N THR A 235 4.98 -3.61 -24.15
CA THR A 235 5.67 -4.28 -23.03
C THR A 235 4.61 -4.76 -22.06
N LEU A 236 4.38 -6.08 -21.98
CA LEU A 236 3.60 -6.65 -20.88
C LEU A 236 4.48 -6.59 -19.63
N GLU A 237 4.11 -5.74 -18.69
CA GLU A 237 4.86 -5.49 -17.44
C GLU A 237 4.47 -6.51 -16.36
N VAL A 238 3.17 -6.81 -16.26
CA VAL A 238 2.61 -7.74 -15.27
C VAL A 238 1.68 -8.71 -15.99
N VAL A 239 1.85 -10.00 -15.70
CA VAL A 239 0.85 -11.03 -15.99
C VAL A 239 0.82 -11.97 -14.80
N GLU A 240 -0.25 -11.92 -14.04
CA GLU A 240 -0.36 -12.65 -12.78
C GLU A 240 -1.77 -13.15 -12.52
N LEU A 241 -1.84 -14.10 -11.60
CA LEU A 241 -3.05 -14.79 -11.18
C LEU A 241 -3.28 -14.51 -9.71
N THR A 242 -4.36 -13.81 -9.39
CA THR A 242 -4.85 -13.69 -8.02
C THR A 242 -5.94 -14.74 -7.78
N PRO A 243 -6.42 -14.97 -6.54
CA PRO A 243 -7.56 -15.84 -6.33
C PRO A 243 -8.81 -15.40 -7.09
N SER A 244 -8.98 -14.09 -7.33
CA SER A 244 -10.18 -13.53 -7.94
C SER A 244 -10.06 -13.26 -9.44
N VAL A 245 -8.86 -12.96 -9.97
CA VAL A 245 -8.67 -12.54 -11.36
C VAL A 245 -7.41 -13.07 -12.05
N VAL A 246 -7.43 -12.99 -13.37
CA VAL A 246 -6.22 -12.85 -14.21
C VAL A 246 -5.98 -11.36 -14.37
N HIS A 247 -4.80 -10.88 -13.98
CA HIS A 247 -4.42 -9.47 -14.05
C HIS A 247 -3.28 -9.27 -15.06
N VAL A 248 -3.47 -8.35 -16.00
CA VAL A 248 -2.46 -7.98 -17.01
C VAL A 248 -2.27 -6.47 -17.04
N GLN A 249 -1.01 -6.06 -16.97
CA GLN A 249 -0.59 -4.67 -17.17
C GLN A 249 0.35 -4.58 -18.36
N ALA A 250 0.13 -3.60 -19.23
CA ALA A 250 1.00 -3.36 -20.38
C ALA A 250 1.30 -1.89 -20.59
N LEU A 251 2.54 -1.58 -21.00
CA LEU A 251 2.97 -0.28 -21.49
C LEU A 251 3.03 -0.32 -23.02
N ILE A 252 2.34 0.62 -23.67
CA ILE A 252 2.31 0.78 -25.13
C ILE A 252 2.98 2.10 -25.51
N ASP A 253 4.19 2.00 -26.05
CA ASP A 253 4.88 3.15 -26.65
C ASP A 253 4.40 3.36 -28.09
N GLY A 254 3.98 4.59 -28.38
CA GLY A 254 3.42 5.01 -29.67
C GLY A 254 1.90 5.22 -29.66
N ALA A 255 1.20 4.87 -28.59
CA ALA A 255 -0.25 4.98 -28.44
C ALA A 255 -0.64 6.02 -27.37
N THR A 256 -1.68 6.81 -27.65
CA THR A 256 -2.39 7.64 -26.68
C THR A 256 -3.48 6.85 -25.96
N VAL A 257 -4.03 7.38 -24.87
CA VAL A 257 -5.17 6.76 -24.15
C VAL A 257 -6.36 6.53 -25.07
N GLY A 258 -6.60 7.45 -26.02
CA GLY A 258 -7.70 7.31 -26.97
C GLY A 258 -7.45 6.27 -28.06
N ASP A 259 -6.19 5.91 -28.33
CA ASP A 259 -5.86 4.89 -29.34
C ASP A 259 -6.09 3.46 -28.82
N VAL A 260 -5.96 3.27 -27.49
CA VAL A 260 -6.22 2.01 -26.79
C VAL A 260 -7.56 2.10 -26.06
N GLU A 261 -8.64 1.95 -26.84
CA GLU A 261 -10.01 1.81 -26.33
C GLU A 261 -10.14 0.56 -25.41
N GLN A 262 -11.30 0.38 -24.76
CA GLN A 262 -11.53 -0.66 -23.72
C GLN A 262 -11.33 -2.13 -24.15
N GLN A 263 -10.99 -2.42 -25.40
CA GLN A 263 -10.81 -3.78 -25.93
C GLN A 263 -9.43 -4.01 -26.58
N PHE A 264 -8.40 -3.29 -26.15
CA PHE A 264 -7.02 -3.51 -26.63
C PHE A 264 -6.50 -4.94 -26.34
N MET A 265 -6.92 -5.54 -25.21
CA MET A 265 -6.58 -6.91 -24.84
C MET A 265 -7.86 -7.73 -24.62
N THR A 266 -7.85 -8.97 -25.09
CA THR A 266 -8.92 -9.93 -24.90
C THR A 266 -8.32 -11.26 -24.44
N LEU A 267 -8.81 -11.79 -23.32
CA LEU A 267 -8.44 -13.13 -22.86
C LEU A 267 -9.40 -14.16 -23.45
N LEU A 268 -8.87 -15.14 -24.17
CA LEU A 268 -9.62 -16.23 -24.77
C LEU A 268 -9.35 -17.53 -24.02
N ASP A 269 -10.39 -18.31 -23.79
CA ASP A 269 -10.30 -19.67 -23.26
C ASP A 269 -9.70 -20.66 -24.30
N PRO A 270 -9.36 -21.90 -23.90
CA PRO A 270 -8.80 -22.89 -24.82
C PRO A 270 -9.71 -23.24 -26.01
N SER A 271 -11.01 -22.94 -25.94
CA SER A 271 -11.98 -23.13 -27.02
C SER A 271 -12.17 -21.89 -27.90
N GLY A 272 -11.51 -20.78 -27.56
CA GLY A 272 -11.56 -19.52 -28.30
C GLY A 272 -12.68 -18.58 -27.88
N HIS A 273 -13.39 -18.84 -26.77
CA HIS A 273 -14.40 -17.92 -26.23
C HIS A 273 -13.76 -16.87 -25.32
N GLU A 274 -14.31 -15.67 -25.31
CA GLU A 274 -13.84 -14.60 -24.42
C GLU A 274 -14.14 -14.92 -22.96
N VAL A 275 -13.13 -14.78 -22.10
CA VAL A 275 -13.29 -14.80 -20.65
C VAL A 275 -13.89 -13.45 -20.24
N GLY A 276 -14.81 -13.46 -19.25
CA GLY A 276 -15.45 -12.24 -18.76
C GLY A 276 -14.43 -11.23 -18.24
N GLN A 277 -14.30 -10.09 -18.92
CA GLN A 277 -13.52 -8.95 -18.41
C GLN A 277 -14.33 -8.25 -17.32
N ILE A 278 -13.72 -8.02 -16.16
CA ILE A 278 -14.38 -7.38 -15.01
C ILE A 278 -13.91 -5.94 -14.78
N ALA A 279 -12.69 -5.62 -15.22
CA ALA A 279 -12.14 -4.28 -15.15
C ALA A 279 -11.15 -4.07 -16.32
N GLY A 280 -11.06 -2.83 -16.78
CA GLY A 280 -10.16 -2.45 -17.85
C GLY A 280 -10.03 -0.93 -17.95
N GLY A 281 -8.80 -0.46 -18.13
CA GLY A 281 -8.54 0.97 -18.21
C GLY A 281 -7.19 1.32 -18.79
N ALA A 282 -7.14 2.44 -19.51
CA ALA A 282 -5.94 3.02 -20.06
C ALA A 282 -5.61 4.33 -19.31
N SER A 283 -4.33 4.53 -18.99
CA SER A 283 -3.86 5.67 -18.22
C SER A 283 -2.46 6.10 -18.64
N VAL A 284 -2.06 7.30 -18.20
CA VAL A 284 -0.70 7.82 -18.40
C VAL A 284 -0.15 8.26 -17.06
N THR A 285 1.13 7.97 -16.81
CA THR A 285 1.83 8.46 -15.62
C THR A 285 2.73 9.62 -16.04
N VAL A 286 2.19 10.84 -15.96
CA VAL A 286 2.96 12.07 -16.21
C VAL A 286 2.69 13.11 -15.12
N PRO A 287 3.63 14.02 -14.82
CA PRO A 287 3.38 15.14 -13.93
C PRO A 287 2.11 15.89 -14.36
N LYS A 288 1.28 16.31 -13.40
CA LYS A 288 -0.03 16.93 -13.69
C LYS A 288 0.06 18.16 -14.61
N SER A 289 1.19 18.88 -14.58
CA SER A 289 1.48 20.02 -15.47
C SER A 289 1.76 19.62 -16.92
N GLN A 290 2.02 18.34 -17.18
CA GLN A 290 2.28 17.74 -18.49
C GLN A 290 1.15 16.81 -18.94
N LEU A 291 0.05 16.73 -18.16
CA LEU A 291 -1.06 15.84 -18.43
C LEU A 291 -1.84 16.30 -19.67
N ASN A 292 -1.49 15.73 -20.82
CA ASN A 292 -2.29 15.80 -22.03
C ASN A 292 -2.47 14.38 -22.60
N SER A 293 -3.51 13.69 -22.11
CA SER A 293 -3.81 12.29 -22.45
C SER A 293 -4.14 12.06 -23.93
N THR A 294 -4.42 13.12 -24.70
CA THR A 294 -4.71 13.03 -26.14
C THR A 294 -3.49 13.20 -27.02
N THR A 295 -2.33 13.61 -26.48
CA THR A 295 -1.09 13.79 -27.27
C THR A 295 0.09 13.02 -26.73
N TYR A 296 0.05 12.56 -25.47
CA TYR A 296 1.09 11.74 -24.89
C TYR A 296 1.00 10.30 -25.44
N LYS A 297 2.08 9.84 -26.08
CA LYS A 297 2.14 8.56 -26.82
C LYS A 297 2.88 7.45 -26.06
N SER A 298 2.64 7.34 -24.76
CA SER A 298 3.06 6.19 -23.97
C SER A 298 1.96 5.92 -22.96
N THR A 299 1.21 4.85 -23.19
CA THR A 299 -0.03 4.57 -22.46
C THR A 299 0.10 3.26 -21.73
N ARG A 300 -0.33 3.22 -20.47
CA ARG A 300 -0.38 2.01 -19.67
C ARG A 300 -1.82 1.52 -19.56
N VAL A 301 -2.03 0.27 -19.93
CA VAL A 301 -3.31 -0.42 -19.76
C VAL A 301 -3.22 -1.38 -18.57
N ASN A 302 -4.32 -1.50 -17.84
CA ASN A 302 -4.52 -2.44 -16.74
C ASN A 302 -5.87 -3.12 -16.97
N ASP A 303 -5.85 -4.42 -17.23
CA ASP A 303 -7.02 -5.23 -17.53
C ASP A 303 -7.11 -6.45 -16.61
N GLN A 304 -8.34 -6.80 -16.25
CA GLN A 304 -8.65 -7.89 -15.33
C GLN A 304 -9.80 -8.74 -15.87
N TRP A 305 -9.59 -10.06 -15.87
CA TRP A 305 -10.61 -11.05 -16.25
C TRP A 305 -10.94 -11.95 -15.06
N GLU A 306 -12.17 -12.47 -15.03
CA GLU A 306 -12.58 -13.45 -14.03
C GLU A 306 -11.58 -14.62 -13.97
N ARG A 307 -11.20 -15.03 -12.75
CA ARG A 307 -10.31 -16.17 -12.56
C ARG A 307 -10.95 -17.45 -13.14
N PRO A 308 -10.35 -18.09 -14.16
CA PRO A 308 -10.93 -19.30 -14.73
C PRO A 308 -10.87 -20.46 -13.73
N ALA A 309 -11.94 -21.26 -13.67
CA ALA A 309 -12.02 -22.42 -12.79
C ALA A 309 -11.23 -23.63 -13.32
N ALA A 310 -11.05 -23.72 -14.63
CA ALA A 310 -10.38 -24.84 -15.28
C ALA A 310 -8.94 -24.49 -15.64
N ALA A 311 -8.03 -25.45 -15.40
CA ALA A 311 -6.67 -25.37 -15.90
C ALA A 311 -6.66 -25.46 -17.43
N GLY A 312 -5.76 -24.72 -18.09
CA GLY A 312 -5.60 -24.80 -19.54
C GLY A 312 -4.65 -23.74 -20.09
N THR A 313 -4.43 -23.80 -21.40
CA THR A 313 -3.70 -22.77 -22.13
C THR A 313 -4.71 -21.76 -22.68
N TYR A 314 -4.70 -20.57 -22.09
CA TYR A 314 -5.51 -19.43 -22.50
C TYR A 314 -4.71 -18.55 -23.46
N HIS A 315 -5.38 -17.72 -24.23
CA HIS A 315 -4.74 -16.86 -25.21
C HIS A 315 -5.09 -15.40 -24.95
N LEU A 316 -4.09 -14.62 -24.55
CA LEU A 316 -4.20 -13.17 -24.50
C LEU A 316 -3.98 -12.63 -25.91
N ARG A 317 -5.07 -12.22 -26.56
CA ARG A 317 -5.06 -11.55 -27.86
C ARG A 317 -4.92 -10.05 -27.64
N VAL A 318 -3.88 -9.46 -28.23
CA VAL A 318 -3.56 -8.04 -28.15
C VAL A 318 -3.74 -7.44 -29.53
N GLU A 319 -4.66 -6.49 -29.69
CA GLU A 319 -5.09 -5.96 -30.98
C GLU A 319 -5.09 -4.44 -31.00
N GLY A 320 -4.51 -3.87 -32.05
CA GLY A 320 -4.38 -2.44 -32.19
C GLY A 320 -3.47 -2.08 -33.34
N ASN A 321 -3.59 -0.84 -33.83
CA ASN A 321 -2.70 -0.31 -34.88
C ASN A 321 -2.59 -1.21 -36.13
N ASN A 322 -3.72 -1.80 -36.54
CA ASN A 322 -3.83 -2.74 -37.67
C ASN A 322 -2.99 -4.02 -37.53
N ALA A 323 -2.65 -4.43 -36.31
CA ALA A 323 -1.94 -5.66 -36.02
C ALA A 323 -2.61 -6.44 -34.86
N SER A 324 -2.30 -7.73 -34.79
CA SER A 324 -2.74 -8.63 -33.73
C SER A 324 -1.55 -9.47 -33.28
N HIS A 325 -1.42 -9.68 -31.98
CA HIS A 325 -0.41 -10.54 -31.37
C HIS A 325 -1.09 -11.43 -30.32
N VAL A 326 -0.66 -12.69 -30.22
CA VAL A 326 -1.25 -13.64 -29.28
C VAL A 326 -0.17 -14.16 -28.35
N VAL A 327 -0.42 -14.03 -27.04
CA VAL A 327 0.42 -14.58 -25.99
C VAL A 327 -0.31 -15.76 -25.36
N SER A 328 0.36 -16.92 -25.29
CA SER A 328 -0.22 -18.10 -24.63
C SER A 328 0.08 -18.06 -23.14
N LEU A 329 -0.95 -18.26 -22.32
CA LEU A 329 -0.91 -18.22 -20.87
C LEU A 329 -1.33 -19.59 -20.32
N ASP A 330 -0.41 -20.29 -19.67
CA ASP A 330 -0.74 -21.52 -18.96
C ASP A 330 -1.33 -21.18 -17.59
N ILE A 331 -2.65 -21.26 -17.49
CA ILE A 331 -3.39 -20.93 -16.27
C ILE A 331 -3.71 -22.24 -15.53
N PRO A 332 -3.18 -22.46 -14.31
CA PRO A 332 -3.61 -23.55 -13.46
C PRO A 332 -5.02 -23.30 -12.91
N ALA A 333 -5.74 -24.40 -12.65
CA ALA A 333 -6.98 -24.36 -11.91
C ALA A 333 -6.73 -23.67 -10.55
N PRO A 334 -7.71 -22.92 -10.01
CA PRO A 334 -7.61 -22.37 -8.68
C PRO A 334 -7.29 -23.50 -7.70
N ALA A 335 -6.26 -23.34 -6.89
CA ALA A 335 -5.98 -24.31 -5.85
C ALA A 335 -7.20 -24.35 -4.92
N ASP A 336 -7.77 -25.54 -4.71
CA ASP A 336 -8.69 -25.75 -3.59
C ASP A 336 -7.92 -25.35 -2.33
N SER A 337 -8.23 -24.19 -1.76
CA SER A 337 -7.66 -23.75 -0.48
C SER A 337 -8.25 -24.58 0.67
N LEU A 338 -8.05 -25.89 0.61
CA LEU A 338 -8.14 -26.84 1.71
C LEU A 338 -6.71 -27.22 2.10
N GLY A 339 -5.98 -26.27 2.70
CA GLY A 339 -4.71 -26.61 3.34
C GLY A 339 -3.68 -25.49 3.43
N LYS A 340 -3.93 -24.50 4.29
CA LYS A 340 -3.01 -23.97 5.33
C LYS A 340 -3.49 -22.59 5.80
N GLY A 341 -4.05 -22.56 7.00
CA GLY A 341 -4.29 -21.35 7.79
C GLY A 341 -5.54 -20.55 7.42
N THR A 342 -6.44 -20.40 8.38
CA THR A 342 -7.57 -19.44 8.37
C THR A 342 -7.10 -17.98 8.53
N SER A 343 -5.95 -17.62 7.95
CA SER A 343 -5.23 -16.35 8.20
C SER A 343 -4.28 -15.99 7.05
N GLY A 344 -4.69 -16.23 5.80
CA GLY A 344 -3.86 -16.20 4.59
C GLY A 344 -3.18 -14.86 4.27
N GLY A 345 -2.02 -14.62 4.88
CA GLY A 345 -1.04 -13.60 4.47
C GLY A 345 -0.06 -14.14 3.41
N LEU A 346 0.58 -13.22 2.69
CA LEU A 346 1.57 -13.50 1.64
C LEU A 346 2.73 -14.36 2.17
N GLN A 347 3.00 -15.48 1.52
CA GLN A 347 4.17 -16.31 1.77
C GLN A 347 5.37 -15.81 0.94
N PRO A 348 6.61 -16.08 1.37
CA PRO A 348 7.79 -15.71 0.59
C PRO A 348 7.74 -16.15 -0.87
N THR A 349 7.18 -17.33 -1.15
CA THR A 349 7.09 -17.90 -2.50
C THR A 349 6.08 -17.22 -3.42
N ASP A 350 5.16 -16.43 -2.86
CA ASP A 350 4.17 -15.67 -3.63
C ASP A 350 4.85 -14.46 -4.32
N PHE A 351 6.01 -14.03 -3.82
CA PHE A 351 6.82 -12.98 -4.43
C PHE A 351 7.70 -13.52 -5.54
N ARG A 352 7.86 -12.75 -6.61
CA ARG A 352 8.70 -13.10 -7.75
C ARG A 352 10.17 -13.24 -7.33
N ALA A 353 10.83 -14.28 -7.83
CA ALA A 353 12.26 -14.45 -7.64
C ALA A 353 13.05 -13.41 -8.44
N ALA A 354 14.06 -12.81 -7.82
CA ALA A 354 15.00 -11.87 -8.44
C ALA A 354 16.45 -12.39 -8.29
N PRO A 355 17.32 -12.15 -9.28
CA PRO A 355 18.74 -12.42 -9.12
C PRO A 355 19.33 -11.46 -8.08
N GLU A 356 20.01 -12.01 -7.08
CA GLU A 356 20.67 -11.22 -6.04
C GLU A 356 22.16 -11.59 -6.02
N SER A 357 22.99 -10.69 -5.50
CA SER A 357 24.39 -10.99 -5.22
C SER A 357 24.75 -10.53 -3.80
N LEU A 358 23.89 -10.86 -2.84
CA LEU A 358 24.08 -10.49 -1.43
C LEU A 358 24.84 -11.60 -0.70
N THR A 359 25.83 -11.20 0.09
CA THR A 359 26.60 -12.08 0.96
C THR A 359 26.36 -11.69 2.41
N LEU A 360 26.00 -12.67 3.23
CA LEU A 360 25.93 -12.54 4.67
C LEU A 360 27.12 -13.27 5.30
N GLN A 361 27.78 -12.63 6.27
CA GLN A 361 28.87 -13.22 7.04
C GLN A 361 28.62 -13.08 8.55
N GLY A 362 29.33 -13.86 9.35
CA GLY A 362 29.16 -13.89 10.81
C GLY A 362 28.20 -14.99 11.23
N ALA A 363 27.27 -14.66 12.14
CA ALA A 363 26.40 -15.65 12.79
C ALA A 363 25.38 -16.32 11.84
N LEU A 364 25.05 -15.67 10.73
CA LEU A 364 24.23 -16.22 9.65
C LEU A 364 25.01 -16.11 8.34
N ALA A 365 26.02 -16.96 8.16
CA ALA A 365 26.82 -16.95 6.94
C ALA A 365 26.09 -17.64 5.79
N THR A 366 25.82 -16.93 4.70
CA THR A 366 25.22 -17.47 3.47
C THR A 366 25.47 -16.55 2.28
N THR A 367 25.29 -17.06 1.06
CA THR A 367 25.24 -16.25 -0.15
C THR A 367 23.84 -16.35 -0.75
N ILE A 368 23.19 -15.21 -0.92
CA ILE A 368 21.88 -15.09 -1.54
C ILE A 368 22.10 -14.79 -3.02
N THR A 369 21.99 -15.83 -3.84
CA THR A 369 22.02 -15.70 -5.31
C THR A 369 20.62 -15.48 -5.90
N THR A 370 19.59 -15.76 -5.12
CA THR A 370 18.19 -15.60 -5.50
C THR A 370 17.41 -15.14 -4.28
N GLY A 371 16.86 -13.94 -4.36
CA GLY A 371 15.94 -13.37 -3.40
C GLY A 371 14.52 -13.41 -3.94
N ARG A 372 13.55 -13.10 -3.08
CA ARG A 372 12.18 -12.80 -3.47
C ARG A 372 11.82 -11.44 -2.90
N PRO A 373 12.11 -10.35 -3.65
CA PRO A 373 11.80 -9.01 -3.20
C PRO A 373 10.34 -8.90 -2.82
N SER A 374 10.05 -8.29 -1.68
CA SER A 374 8.69 -8.02 -1.18
C SER A 374 8.38 -6.53 -1.11
N MET A 375 9.39 -5.67 -1.26
CA MET A 375 9.26 -4.22 -1.34
C MET A 375 10.37 -3.67 -2.24
N CYS A 376 10.05 -2.77 -3.17
CA CYS A 376 11.08 -2.00 -3.86
C CYS A 376 10.57 -0.74 -4.54
N GLY A 377 11.22 0.38 -4.20
CA GLY A 377 10.97 1.66 -4.83
C GLY A 377 10.79 2.78 -3.83
N ALA A 378 10.31 3.92 -4.33
CA ALA A 378 10.18 5.16 -3.61
C ALA A 378 8.76 5.74 -3.62
N GLY A 379 8.09 5.65 -2.47
CA GLY A 379 6.76 6.24 -2.26
C GLY A 379 6.78 7.44 -1.32
N SER A 380 5.74 8.25 -1.37
CA SER A 380 5.44 9.28 -0.35
C SER A 380 4.02 9.11 0.20
N GLY A 381 3.87 9.31 1.51
CA GLY A 381 2.56 9.44 2.14
C GLY A 381 1.90 10.80 1.89
N PRO A 382 0.73 11.07 2.49
CA PRO A 382 0.00 12.35 2.37
C PRO A 382 0.78 13.58 2.86
N ASP A 383 1.85 13.38 3.63
CA ASP A 383 2.78 14.41 4.09
C ASP A 383 3.78 14.84 3.01
N GLY A 384 3.81 14.16 1.86
CA GLY A 384 4.73 14.42 0.75
C GLY A 384 6.17 14.00 1.03
N ILE A 385 6.42 13.24 2.11
CA ILE A 385 7.77 12.81 2.48
C ILE A 385 8.11 11.55 1.70
N MET A 386 9.09 11.65 0.81
CA MET A 386 9.58 10.54 0.00
C MET A 386 10.45 9.59 0.83
N LEU A 387 10.15 8.31 0.75
CA LEU A 387 10.90 7.19 1.30
C LEU A 387 11.41 6.32 0.17
N PHE A 388 12.45 5.55 0.43
CA PHE A 388 12.84 4.41 -0.38
C PHE A 388 12.91 3.18 0.50
N ALA A 389 12.35 2.07 0.04
CA ALA A 389 12.46 0.78 0.69
C ALA A 389 12.88 -0.29 -0.31
N PHE A 390 13.74 -1.19 0.13
CA PHE A 390 13.98 -2.48 -0.49
C PHE A 390 13.86 -3.55 0.59
N ALA A 391 13.14 -4.62 0.29
CA ALA A 391 13.10 -5.78 1.16
C ALA A 391 13.03 -7.06 0.36
N THR A 392 13.66 -8.13 0.84
CA THR A 392 13.72 -9.41 0.14
C THR A 392 13.66 -10.58 1.10
N TYR A 393 12.88 -11.59 0.73
CA TYR A 393 12.90 -12.90 1.36
C TYR A 393 14.02 -13.75 0.77
N PHE A 394 14.67 -14.54 1.61
CA PHE A 394 15.64 -15.54 1.18
C PHE A 394 15.64 -16.73 2.12
N GLU A 395 16.05 -17.88 1.59
CA GLU A 395 16.20 -19.09 2.39
C GLU A 395 17.67 -19.27 2.79
N ALA A 396 17.91 -19.60 4.06
CA ALA A 396 19.22 -20.01 4.54
C ALA A 396 19.06 -21.14 5.57
N ASN A 397 19.86 -22.20 5.45
CA ASN A 397 19.81 -23.35 6.36
C ASN A 397 18.40 -23.94 6.55
N GLY A 398 17.58 -23.97 5.48
CA GLY A 398 16.21 -24.50 5.53
C GLY A 398 15.18 -23.60 6.20
N ASN A 399 15.52 -22.34 6.52
CA ASN A 399 14.63 -21.37 7.14
C ASN A 399 14.50 -20.11 6.26
N TRP A 400 13.31 -19.52 6.27
CA TRP A 400 13.06 -18.24 5.60
C TRP A 400 13.46 -17.06 6.49
N TYR A 401 14.17 -16.12 5.88
CA TYR A 401 14.55 -14.85 6.47
C TYR A 401 14.06 -13.70 5.60
N TRP A 402 13.92 -12.54 6.21
CA TRP A 402 13.50 -11.32 5.53
C TRP A 402 14.43 -10.16 5.89
N LEU A 403 15.07 -9.57 4.88
CA LEU A 403 15.96 -8.42 5.02
C LEU A 403 15.20 -7.15 4.62
N LEU A 404 15.15 -6.15 5.51
CA LEU A 404 14.54 -4.85 5.26
C LEU A 404 15.59 -3.73 5.28
N LEU A 405 15.60 -2.95 4.20
CA LEU A 405 16.42 -1.76 3.98
C LEU A 405 15.47 -0.60 3.65
N SER A 406 15.20 0.30 4.61
CA SER A 406 14.29 1.43 4.39
C SER A 406 14.90 2.73 4.88
N THR A 407 14.76 3.80 4.09
CA THR A 407 15.08 5.15 4.57
C THR A 407 14.23 5.52 5.77
N ASP A 408 14.81 6.29 6.70
CA ASP A 408 14.10 6.86 7.84
C ASP A 408 13.83 8.34 7.56
N PRO A 409 12.56 8.76 7.42
CA PRO A 409 12.22 10.14 7.09
C PRO A 409 12.63 11.14 8.17
N SER A 410 12.81 10.68 9.41
CA SER A 410 13.27 11.52 10.51
C SER A 410 14.77 11.84 10.44
N VAL A 411 15.54 11.05 9.67
CA VAL A 411 16.99 11.21 9.48
C VAL A 411 17.28 11.82 8.12
N GLN A 412 16.77 11.19 7.05
CA GLN A 412 17.00 11.61 5.68
C GLN A 412 15.88 11.11 4.77
N THR A 413 15.21 12.05 4.10
CA THR A 413 14.24 11.74 3.05
C THR A 413 14.94 11.24 1.79
N TYR A 414 14.30 10.35 1.04
CA TYR A 414 14.79 9.92 -0.25
C TYR A 414 14.74 11.07 -1.27
N LYS A 415 15.80 11.22 -2.08
CA LYS A 415 15.93 12.32 -3.06
C LYS A 415 16.30 11.83 -4.46
N GLY A 416 16.20 10.53 -4.71
CA GLY A 416 16.63 9.89 -5.96
C GLY A 416 17.86 8.99 -5.79
N PRO A 417 18.39 8.40 -6.87
CA PRO A 417 19.56 7.53 -6.84
C PRO A 417 20.75 8.16 -6.10
N GLY A 418 21.43 7.36 -5.28
CA GLY A 418 22.49 7.82 -4.38
C GLY A 418 22.68 6.89 -3.18
N THR A 419 23.59 7.27 -2.29
CA THR A 419 23.91 6.50 -1.08
C THR A 419 23.27 7.10 0.16
N TYR A 420 22.63 6.26 0.94
CA TYR A 420 21.86 6.61 2.12
C TYR A 420 22.31 5.78 3.32
N THR A 421 22.48 6.44 4.47
CA THR A 421 22.66 5.75 5.74
C THR A 421 21.29 5.48 6.35
N ILE A 422 20.92 4.20 6.42
CA ILE A 422 19.57 3.78 6.77
C ILE A 422 19.56 2.76 7.90
N PRO A 423 18.45 2.65 8.67
CA PRO A 423 18.25 1.48 9.51
C PRO A 423 18.07 0.23 8.64
N ALA A 424 18.61 -0.89 9.11
CA ALA A 424 18.48 -2.19 8.47
C ALA A 424 18.10 -3.24 9.51
N TYR A 425 17.25 -4.18 9.10
CA TYR A 425 16.69 -5.20 9.97
C TYR A 425 16.69 -6.56 9.27
N LEU A 426 16.92 -7.61 10.05
CA LEU A 426 16.83 -9.00 9.58
C LEU A 426 15.88 -9.77 10.50
N TYR A 427 14.91 -10.44 9.90
CA TYR A 427 13.82 -11.14 10.58
C TYR A 427 13.85 -12.64 10.25
N THR A 428 13.26 -13.43 11.14
CA THR A 428 12.75 -14.76 10.78
C THR A 428 11.36 -14.62 10.18
N VAL A 429 10.95 -15.59 9.37
CA VAL A 429 9.64 -15.61 8.74
C VAL A 429 8.83 -16.78 9.29
N GLY A 430 7.74 -16.44 9.95
CA GLY A 430 6.73 -17.38 10.42
C GLY A 430 5.60 -17.58 9.40
N PRO A 431 4.57 -18.37 9.74
CA PRO A 431 3.44 -18.65 8.86
C PRO A 431 2.63 -17.42 8.42
N LEU A 432 2.77 -16.29 9.11
CA LEU A 432 2.06 -15.04 8.87
C LEU A 432 2.96 -13.93 8.29
N GLY A 433 4.22 -14.23 7.95
CA GLY A 433 5.20 -13.24 7.50
C GLY A 433 6.39 -13.06 8.46
N PRO A 434 7.18 -11.99 8.34
CA PRO A 434 8.29 -11.68 9.22
C PRO A 434 7.81 -11.51 10.66
N ASP A 435 8.46 -12.23 11.59
CA ASP A 435 8.14 -12.19 13.02
C ASP A 435 8.90 -11.04 13.72
N GLN A 436 9.54 -11.30 14.86
CA GLN A 436 10.38 -10.33 15.57
C GLN A 436 11.74 -10.17 14.88
N PRO A 437 12.32 -8.96 14.86
CA PRO A 437 13.65 -8.75 14.30
C PRO A 437 14.67 -9.55 15.11
N LEU A 438 15.52 -10.30 14.42
CA LEU A 438 16.65 -11.00 15.01
C LEU A 438 17.87 -10.09 15.09
N TYR A 439 18.09 -9.28 14.05
CA TYR A 439 19.21 -8.36 13.98
C TYR A 439 18.74 -6.97 13.58
N LYS A 440 19.42 -5.96 14.12
CA LYS A 440 19.22 -4.55 13.79
C LYS A 440 20.56 -3.87 13.65
N GLY A 441 20.67 -2.95 12.70
CA GLY A 441 21.85 -2.12 12.55
C GLY A 441 21.65 -0.97 11.59
N THR A 442 22.77 -0.47 11.09
CA THR A 442 22.83 0.59 10.10
C THR A 442 23.42 0.03 8.82
N ALA A 443 22.84 0.40 7.69
CA ALA A 443 23.33 0.08 6.37
C ALA A 443 23.70 1.35 5.60
N GLN A 444 24.72 1.25 4.76
CA GLN A 444 24.89 2.12 3.61
C GLN A 444 24.19 1.46 2.44
N LEU A 445 23.04 1.99 2.07
CA LEU A 445 22.26 1.57 0.91
C LEU A 445 22.58 2.52 -0.25
N THR A 446 23.15 1.99 -1.33
CA THR A 446 23.28 2.70 -2.60
C THR A 446 22.14 2.29 -3.51
N VAL A 447 21.33 3.24 -3.93
CA VAL A 447 20.33 3.06 -5.00
C VAL A 447 21.00 3.48 -6.31
N GLY A 448 21.27 2.51 -7.17
CA GLY A 448 21.89 2.72 -8.49
C GLY A 448 20.86 3.14 -9.52
N ARG A 449 19.82 2.33 -9.69
CA ARG A 449 18.65 2.62 -10.53
C ARG A 449 17.40 2.71 -9.68
N ALA A 450 16.61 3.76 -9.92
CA ALA A 450 15.25 3.90 -9.41
C ALA A 450 14.32 4.31 -10.55
N GLN A 451 14.17 3.42 -11.53
CA GLN A 451 13.38 3.68 -12.73
C GLN A 451 12.31 2.60 -12.85
N PHE A 452 11.08 2.95 -12.44
CA PHE A 452 9.94 2.05 -12.53
C PHE A 452 9.86 1.36 -13.90
N PRO A 453 9.63 0.03 -13.95
CA PRO A 453 9.44 -0.88 -12.81
C PRO A 453 10.74 -1.43 -12.19
N ASP A 454 11.92 -1.09 -12.72
CA ASP A 454 13.20 -1.69 -12.32
C ASP A 454 14.00 -0.84 -11.31
N PHE A 455 14.44 -1.49 -10.25
CA PHE A 455 15.26 -0.92 -9.19
C PHE A 455 16.49 -1.79 -8.97
N ASP A 456 17.65 -1.15 -8.78
CA ASP A 456 18.88 -1.86 -8.46
C ASP A 456 19.80 -1.01 -7.59
N GLY A 457 20.75 -1.67 -6.96
CA GLY A 457 21.75 -1.01 -6.16
C GLY A 457 22.65 -1.96 -5.41
N SER A 458 23.31 -1.43 -4.38
CA SER A 458 24.17 -2.20 -3.51
C SER A 458 23.96 -1.82 -2.05
N VAL A 459 24.37 -2.71 -1.15
CA VAL A 459 24.26 -2.51 0.29
C VAL A 459 25.54 -2.93 0.98
N GLN A 460 25.89 -2.20 2.03
CA GLN A 460 26.83 -2.66 3.05
C GLN A 460 26.26 -2.37 4.43
N ALA A 461 26.04 -3.40 5.25
CA ALA A 461 25.43 -3.29 6.56
C ALA A 461 26.16 -4.11 7.61
N THR A 462 26.09 -3.66 8.86
CA THR A 462 26.48 -4.45 10.03
C THR A 462 25.32 -4.46 11.00
N LEU A 463 24.77 -5.65 11.26
CA LEU A 463 23.59 -5.87 12.07
C LEU A 463 23.99 -6.61 13.35
N ASN A 464 23.58 -6.08 14.49
CA ASN A 464 23.82 -6.69 15.79
C ASN A 464 22.59 -7.48 16.23
N GLY A 465 22.84 -8.60 16.89
CA GLY A 465 21.81 -9.46 17.42
C GLY A 465 20.96 -8.76 18.46
N LEU A 466 19.68 -9.06 18.46
CA LEU A 466 18.73 -8.62 19.48
C LEU A 466 18.58 -9.71 20.55
N GLU A 467 17.70 -9.50 21.54
CA GLU A 467 17.56 -10.36 22.72
C GLU A 467 17.41 -11.86 22.38
N ILE A 468 16.75 -12.16 21.25
CA ILE A 468 16.46 -13.53 20.79
C ILE A 468 17.73 -14.30 20.40
N VAL A 469 18.72 -13.65 19.79
CA VAL A 469 19.96 -14.26 19.28
C VAL A 469 21.20 -13.85 20.07
N GLY A 470 21.04 -12.91 20.99
CA GLY A 470 22.10 -12.37 21.83
C GLY A 470 22.85 -11.20 21.19
N ALA A 471 23.06 -10.12 21.96
CA ALA A 471 23.68 -8.88 21.51
C ALA A 471 25.14 -9.00 21.03
N GLN A 472 25.80 -10.11 21.33
CA GLN A 472 27.17 -10.41 20.85
C GLN A 472 27.19 -11.06 19.47
N SER A 473 26.03 -11.54 18.98
CA SER A 473 25.90 -12.07 17.64
C SER A 473 25.93 -10.92 16.63
N GLN A 474 26.67 -11.08 15.53
CA GLN A 474 26.72 -10.07 14.46
C GLN A 474 26.57 -10.72 13.09
N VAL A 475 25.90 -10.02 12.18
CA VAL A 475 25.79 -10.37 10.77
C VAL A 475 26.20 -9.15 9.95
N THR A 476 27.14 -9.34 9.03
CA THR A 476 27.44 -8.33 8.00
C THR A 476 26.73 -8.71 6.72
N VAL A 477 26.14 -7.72 6.05
CA VAL A 477 25.45 -7.88 4.76
C VAL A 477 26.19 -7.04 3.75
N SER A 478 26.56 -7.62 2.60
CA SER A 478 27.21 -6.86 1.52
C SER A 478 26.88 -7.42 0.16
N GLY A 479 26.71 -6.55 -0.84
CA GLY A 479 26.58 -6.96 -2.24
C GLY A 479 25.54 -6.15 -3.00
N ASP A 480 25.17 -6.67 -4.17
CA ASP A 480 24.23 -6.03 -5.07
C ASP A 480 22.83 -6.63 -4.92
N TRP A 481 21.82 -5.79 -5.08
CA TRP A 481 20.43 -6.17 -5.06
C TRP A 481 19.70 -5.72 -6.32
N THR A 482 18.70 -6.48 -6.74
CA THR A 482 17.80 -6.11 -7.84
C THR A 482 16.35 -6.30 -7.44
N CYS A 483 15.48 -5.46 -7.98
CA CYS A 483 14.05 -5.63 -7.83
C CYS A 483 13.30 -5.15 -9.05
N HIS A 484 12.27 -5.90 -9.41
CA HIS A 484 11.29 -5.50 -10.39
C HIS A 484 9.97 -5.30 -9.65
N PHE A 485 9.47 -4.06 -9.64
CA PHE A 485 8.22 -3.72 -8.99
C PHE A 485 7.06 -4.55 -9.58
N THR A 486 6.22 -5.08 -8.70
CA THR A 486 4.94 -5.69 -9.04
C THR A 486 3.90 -5.16 -8.04
N PRO A 487 2.60 -5.18 -8.37
CA PRO A 487 1.54 -4.64 -7.51
C PRO A 487 1.51 -5.17 -6.07
N ASN A 488 2.05 -6.38 -5.82
CA ASN A 488 2.17 -6.97 -4.49
C ASN A 488 3.31 -6.42 -3.63
N LEU A 489 4.23 -5.65 -4.22
CA LEU A 489 5.39 -5.15 -3.52
C LEU A 489 5.04 -3.87 -2.77
N GLY A 490 5.53 -3.76 -1.54
CA GLY A 490 5.67 -2.47 -0.90
C GLY A 490 6.53 -1.53 -1.76
N PRO A 491 6.50 -0.24 -1.41
CA PRO A 491 6.29 0.91 -2.31
C PRO A 491 7.11 0.91 -3.60
N ALA A 492 6.49 1.32 -4.71
CA ALA A 492 7.14 1.92 -5.89
C ALA A 492 7.36 3.42 -5.71
#